data_AF-A0A2R6HKN5-F1
#
_entry.id   AF-A0A2R6HKN5-F1
#
_cell.length_a   1.000
_cell.length_b   1.000
_cell.length_c   1.000
_cell.angle_alpha   90.00
_cell.angle_beta   90.00
_cell.angle_gamma   90.00
#
_symmetry.space_group_name_H-M   'P 1'
#
loop_
_entity.id
_entity.type
_entity.pdbx_description
1 polymer ?
#
loop_
_entity_poly.entity_id
_entity_poly.type
_entity_poly.pdbx_seq_one_letter_code
_entity_poly.pdbx_strand_id
1 'polypeptide(L)'
;MSRFPSPTLADRIDDRIQELEDGFVRLGDEDTPFTLQGGGEPLEEAQQFHDERDERERERDEESNEPVTRTVSEWQADVMGLDFPFVDTIPLDEQRSRASQVAELATDEDVVDRIDRDVAFQSDTVRGKYWRGVGLIEIRTDSDDFPGFQSGVVLAHEVGHAFYDAWSPDSGIEQHPQMFRTTDETEQAVALSERLHGPMAETDGPFVDYRKGSDEELAAAVFASRIIEPTAAQRIAPGAVRRLEEVFGDLSDNLF
;
A
#
# COMPACT_ATOMS: atom_id res chain seq x y z
N MET A 1 13.35 12.27 16.75
CA MET A 1 14.40 11.64 15.90
C MET A 1 13.72 10.53 15.12
N SER A 2 13.38 10.79 13.85
CA SER A 2 12.73 9.79 12.99
C SER A 2 13.76 8.78 12.49
N ARG A 3 13.42 7.49 12.61
CA ARG A 3 14.28 6.35 12.26
C ARG A 3 14.03 5.98 10.81
N PHE A 4 14.82 6.57 9.91
CA PHE A 4 14.93 6.11 8.52
C PHE A 4 15.45 4.66 8.48
N PRO A 5 15.18 3.91 7.39
CA PRO A 5 15.73 2.57 7.26
C PRO A 5 17.26 2.68 7.29
N SER A 6 17.86 2.00 8.27
CA SER A 6 19.30 1.74 8.23
C SER A 6 19.62 1.03 6.91
N PRO A 7 20.79 1.30 6.29
CA PRO A 7 21.24 0.66 5.05
C PRO A 7 21.11 -0.88 5.03
N THR A 8 21.11 -1.51 6.20
CA THR A 8 20.95 -2.96 6.39
C THR A 8 19.54 -3.53 6.11
N LEU A 9 18.49 -2.72 5.95
CA LEU A 9 17.14 -3.22 5.68
C LEU A 9 16.90 -3.47 4.18
N ALA A 10 17.47 -2.63 3.31
CA ALA A 10 17.30 -2.76 1.87
C ALA A 10 18.10 -3.92 1.28
N ASP A 11 19.31 -4.16 1.78
CA ASP A 11 20.11 -5.36 1.45
C ASP A 11 19.36 -6.68 1.77
N ARG A 12 18.24 -6.64 2.52
CA ARG A 12 17.47 -7.81 2.96
C ARG A 12 16.08 -7.94 2.33
N ILE A 13 15.61 -6.89 1.66
CA ILE A 13 14.44 -7.00 0.77
C ILE A 13 14.85 -7.83 -0.44
N ASP A 14 16.05 -7.60 -0.97
CA ASP A 14 16.62 -8.36 -2.09
C ASP A 14 16.77 -9.86 -1.78
N ASP A 15 17.10 -10.22 -0.53
CA ASP A 15 17.16 -11.62 -0.07
C ASP A 15 15.78 -12.33 -0.06
N ARG A 16 14.69 -11.57 -0.17
CA ARG A 16 13.30 -12.06 -0.19
C ARG A 16 12.67 -11.96 -1.58
N ILE A 17 13.43 -11.56 -2.58
CA ILE A 17 12.98 -11.56 -3.97
C ILE A 17 13.23 -12.95 -4.55
N GLN A 18 12.17 -13.55 -5.10
CA GLN A 18 12.21 -14.87 -5.69
C GLN A 18 11.75 -14.81 -7.15
N GLU A 19 12.59 -15.25 -8.08
CA GLU A 19 12.16 -15.59 -9.44
C GLU A 19 11.42 -16.93 -9.42
N LEU A 20 10.25 -16.97 -10.07
CA LEU A 20 9.35 -18.11 -10.10
C LEU A 20 9.36 -18.77 -11.50
N GLU A 21 9.00 -20.05 -11.55
CA GLU A 21 9.09 -20.86 -12.78
C GLU A 21 8.17 -20.37 -13.91
N ASP A 22 7.12 -19.63 -13.56
CA ASP A 22 6.15 -19.04 -14.50
C ASP A 22 6.54 -17.64 -14.99
N GLY A 23 7.74 -17.17 -14.66
CA GLY A 23 8.25 -15.87 -15.09
C GLY A 23 7.76 -14.69 -14.25
N PHE A 24 7.06 -14.95 -13.13
CA PHE A 24 6.84 -13.95 -12.10
C PHE A 24 8.08 -13.79 -11.22
N VAL A 25 8.23 -12.58 -10.67
CA VAL A 25 9.12 -12.26 -9.57
C VAL A 25 8.26 -11.90 -8.38
N ARG A 26 8.59 -12.43 -7.20
CA ARG A 26 7.81 -12.23 -5.97
C ARG A 26 8.66 -11.67 -4.85
N LEU A 27 8.07 -10.74 -4.10
CA LEU A 27 8.60 -10.25 -2.84
C LEU A 27 7.96 -11.00 -1.66
N GLY A 28 8.75 -11.80 -0.95
CA GLY A 28 8.29 -12.58 0.19
C GLY A 28 7.65 -13.91 -0.20
N ASP A 29 6.86 -14.46 0.73
CA ASP A 29 6.31 -15.81 0.62
C ASP A 29 4.86 -15.85 0.10
N GLU A 30 4.17 -14.70 0.14
CA GLU A 30 2.76 -14.57 -0.25
C GLU A 30 2.58 -13.76 -1.53
N ASP A 31 1.66 -14.25 -2.37
CA ASP A 31 1.29 -13.62 -3.64
C ASP A 31 0.21 -12.57 -3.35
N THR A 32 0.49 -11.30 -3.66
CA THR A 32 -0.49 -10.21 -3.59
C THR A 32 -0.43 -9.38 -4.87
N PRO A 33 -1.45 -8.53 -5.15
CA PRO A 33 -1.37 -7.58 -6.26
C PRO A 33 -0.15 -6.64 -6.20
N PHE A 34 0.48 -6.52 -5.02
CA PHE A 34 1.54 -5.55 -4.76
C PHE A 34 2.93 -6.17 -4.61
N THR A 35 3.01 -7.48 -4.38
CA THR A 35 4.28 -8.20 -4.16
C THR A 35 4.71 -9.03 -5.37
N LEU A 36 4.00 -8.97 -6.48
CA LEU A 36 4.34 -9.64 -7.74
C LEU A 36 4.83 -8.63 -8.79
N GLN A 37 5.62 -9.13 -9.75
CA GLN A 37 6.11 -8.46 -10.95
C GLN A 37 6.36 -9.49 -12.08
N GLY A 38 6.44 -9.05 -13.33
CA GLY A 38 6.70 -9.94 -14.47
C GLY A 38 5.44 -10.69 -14.92
N GLY A 39 5.56 -11.96 -15.32
CA GLY A 39 4.38 -12.81 -15.58
C GLY A 39 4.46 -13.78 -16.75
N GLY A 40 5.53 -13.76 -17.55
CA GLY A 40 5.80 -14.77 -18.58
C GLY A 40 4.64 -15.12 -19.52
N GLU A 41 4.63 -16.36 -20.00
CA GLU A 41 3.58 -16.90 -20.88
C GLU A 41 2.19 -16.96 -20.19
N PRO A 42 2.06 -17.29 -18.90
CA PRO A 42 0.75 -17.29 -18.23
C PRO A 42 0.05 -15.93 -18.22
N LEU A 43 0.81 -14.83 -18.07
CA LEU A 43 0.25 -13.48 -18.16
C LEU A 43 -0.27 -13.18 -19.57
N GLU A 44 0.48 -13.54 -20.61
CA GLU A 44 0.05 -13.36 -21.99
C GLU A 44 -1.24 -14.14 -22.31
N GLU A 45 -1.38 -15.35 -21.76
CA GLU A 45 -2.60 -16.16 -21.88
C GLU A 45 -3.78 -15.54 -21.12
N ALA A 46 -3.56 -15.11 -19.87
CA ALA A 46 -4.60 -14.48 -19.06
C ALA A 46 -5.11 -13.18 -19.68
N GLN A 47 -4.21 -12.34 -20.22
CA GLN A 47 -4.57 -11.10 -20.90
C GLN A 47 -5.43 -11.35 -22.14
N GLN A 48 -5.08 -12.34 -22.98
CA GLN A 48 -5.88 -12.69 -24.14
C GLN A 48 -7.30 -13.12 -23.76
N PHE A 49 -7.43 -13.93 -22.71
CA PHE A 49 -8.74 -14.33 -22.21
C PHE A 49 -9.53 -13.13 -21.67
N HIS A 50 -8.89 -12.26 -20.88
CA HIS A 50 -9.52 -11.05 -20.33
C HIS A 50 -10.03 -10.12 -21.44
N ASP A 51 -9.22 -9.89 -22.47
CA ASP A 51 -9.54 -8.99 -23.59
C ASP A 51 -10.78 -9.41 -24.39
N GLU A 52 -11.16 -10.69 -24.33
CA GLU A 52 -12.37 -11.22 -24.97
C GLU A 52 -13.64 -11.04 -24.13
N ARG A 53 -13.53 -10.63 -22.85
CA ARG A 53 -14.65 -10.44 -21.92
C ARG A 53 -15.39 -9.12 -22.17
N ASP A 54 -16.61 -9.01 -21.62
CA ASP A 54 -17.38 -7.76 -21.69
C ASP A 54 -16.69 -6.64 -20.93
N GLU A 55 -16.64 -5.45 -21.53
CA GLU A 55 -15.94 -4.29 -20.96
C GLU A 55 -16.39 -3.96 -19.53
N ARG A 56 -17.69 -4.07 -19.24
CA ARG A 56 -18.23 -3.75 -17.89
C ARG A 56 -17.93 -4.83 -16.86
N GLU A 57 -17.72 -6.06 -17.31
CA GLU A 57 -17.28 -7.14 -16.42
C GLU A 57 -15.81 -6.91 -16.05
N ARG A 58 -14.97 -6.55 -17.03
CA ARG A 58 -13.56 -6.21 -16.78
C ARG A 58 -13.42 -5.02 -15.84
N GLU A 59 -14.11 -3.92 -16.12
CA GLU A 59 -14.09 -2.71 -15.28
C GLU A 59 -14.46 -3.02 -13.82
N ARG A 60 -15.42 -3.93 -13.60
CA ARG A 60 -15.86 -4.29 -12.25
C ARG A 60 -14.80 -5.10 -11.49
N ASP A 61 -14.14 -6.03 -12.17
CA ASP A 61 -13.13 -6.88 -11.53
C ASP A 61 -11.90 -6.02 -11.17
N GLU A 62 -11.52 -5.09 -12.07
CA GLU A 62 -10.44 -4.11 -11.92
C GLU A 62 -10.68 -3.04 -10.83
N GLU A 63 -11.77 -3.11 -10.06
CA GLU A 63 -12.06 -2.18 -8.96
C GLU A 63 -11.76 -2.76 -7.57
N SER A 64 -11.70 -4.08 -7.41
CA SER A 64 -11.83 -4.74 -6.11
C SER A 64 -10.53 -5.26 -5.50
N ASN A 65 -9.56 -5.69 -6.31
CA ASN A 65 -8.36 -6.42 -5.88
C ASN A 65 -8.70 -7.68 -5.05
N GLU A 66 -9.29 -8.69 -5.69
CA GLU A 66 -9.52 -10.00 -5.09
C GLU A 66 -8.19 -10.72 -4.73
N PRO A 67 -8.22 -11.85 -4.00
CA PRO A 67 -7.03 -12.67 -3.82
C PRO A 67 -6.46 -13.08 -5.19
N VAL A 68 -5.13 -13.06 -5.33
CA VAL A 68 -4.49 -13.36 -6.61
C VAL A 68 -4.20 -14.84 -6.78
N THR A 69 -4.26 -15.33 -8.01
CA THR A 69 -3.64 -16.60 -8.41
C THR A 69 -2.79 -16.41 -9.67
N ARG A 70 -1.66 -17.11 -9.74
CA ARG A 70 -0.81 -17.17 -10.95
C ARG A 70 -1.19 -18.34 -11.87
N THR A 71 -2.16 -19.16 -11.46
CA THR A 71 -2.63 -20.30 -12.26
C THR A 71 -3.79 -19.89 -13.14
N VAL A 72 -3.55 -19.74 -14.45
CA VAL A 72 -4.57 -19.32 -15.44
C VAL A 72 -5.85 -20.14 -15.35
N SER A 73 -5.74 -21.47 -15.23
CA SER A 73 -6.91 -22.33 -15.15
C SER A 73 -7.72 -22.19 -13.86
N GLU A 74 -7.08 -21.81 -12.75
CA GLU A 74 -7.80 -21.54 -11.49
C GLU A 74 -8.54 -20.21 -11.59
N TRP A 75 -7.86 -19.18 -12.09
CA TRP A 75 -8.44 -17.87 -12.34
C TRP A 75 -9.64 -17.94 -13.29
N GLN A 76 -9.51 -18.61 -14.46
CA GLN A 76 -10.61 -18.79 -15.41
C GLN A 76 -11.83 -19.52 -14.82
N ALA A 77 -11.62 -20.35 -13.80
CA ALA A 77 -12.70 -21.07 -13.13
C ALA A 77 -13.45 -20.21 -12.09
N ASP A 78 -12.84 -19.12 -11.62
CA ASP A 78 -13.39 -18.22 -10.59
C ASP A 78 -12.98 -16.75 -10.80
N VAL A 79 -13.26 -16.22 -11.99
CA VAL A 79 -12.87 -14.84 -12.39
C VAL A 79 -13.53 -13.72 -11.56
N MET A 80 -14.53 -14.06 -10.74
CA MET A 80 -15.21 -13.08 -9.87
C MET A 80 -14.65 -13.10 -8.44
N GLY A 81 -13.93 -14.16 -8.07
CA GLY A 81 -13.42 -14.39 -6.72
C GLY A 81 -11.89 -14.41 -6.63
N LEU A 82 -11.21 -14.38 -7.78
CA LEU A 82 -9.78 -14.36 -7.92
C LEU A 82 -9.39 -13.35 -9.00
N ASP A 83 -8.27 -12.68 -8.75
CA ASP A 83 -7.61 -11.86 -9.77
C ASP A 83 -6.39 -12.61 -10.31
N PHE A 84 -6.06 -12.35 -11.57
CA PHE A 84 -4.77 -12.64 -12.14
C PHE A 84 -3.90 -11.37 -12.11
N PRO A 85 -2.66 -11.43 -11.58
CA PRO A 85 -1.80 -10.26 -11.44
C PRO A 85 -1.66 -9.48 -12.76
N PHE A 86 -1.90 -8.16 -12.73
CA PHE A 86 -1.81 -7.24 -13.87
C PHE A 86 -2.84 -7.42 -14.99
N VAL A 87 -3.86 -8.25 -14.78
CA VAL A 87 -4.92 -8.49 -15.77
C VAL A 87 -6.22 -7.84 -15.32
N ASP A 88 -6.72 -8.25 -14.17
CA ASP A 88 -7.96 -7.77 -13.56
C ASP A 88 -7.76 -7.27 -12.12
N THR A 89 -6.50 -7.08 -11.71
CA THR A 89 -6.14 -6.25 -10.55
C THR A 89 -6.30 -4.75 -10.88
N ILE A 90 -6.48 -3.90 -9.86
CA ILE A 90 -6.58 -2.44 -10.03
C ILE A 90 -5.36 -1.89 -10.81
N PRO A 91 -5.57 -1.25 -11.98
CA PRO A 91 -4.48 -0.74 -12.80
C PRO A 91 -3.62 0.32 -12.09
N LEU A 92 -2.32 0.33 -12.35
CA LEU A 92 -1.37 1.27 -11.71
C LEU A 92 -1.74 2.75 -11.93
N ASP A 93 -2.29 3.08 -13.11
CA ASP A 93 -2.80 4.43 -13.39
C ASP A 93 -3.98 4.82 -12.50
N GLU A 94 -4.86 3.87 -12.20
CA GLU A 94 -5.99 4.08 -11.30
C GLU A 94 -5.51 4.23 -9.85
N GLN A 95 -4.52 3.42 -9.42
CA GLN A 95 -3.88 3.58 -8.12
C GLN A 95 -3.27 4.99 -7.97
N ARG A 96 -2.56 5.48 -8.99
CA ARG A 96 -2.01 6.86 -9.03
C ARG A 96 -3.10 7.93 -9.02
N SER A 97 -4.20 7.70 -9.73
CA SER A 97 -5.36 8.60 -9.78
C SER A 97 -5.97 8.76 -8.38
N ARG A 98 -6.28 7.65 -7.70
CA ARG A 98 -6.84 7.64 -6.34
C ARG A 98 -5.91 8.33 -5.33
N ALA A 99 -4.62 8.00 -5.38
CA ALA A 99 -3.61 8.65 -4.53
C ALA A 99 -3.48 10.16 -4.81
N SER A 100 -3.63 10.59 -6.06
CA SER A 100 -3.58 12.01 -6.40
C SER A 100 -4.81 12.77 -5.92
N GLN A 101 -6.01 12.17 -6.02
CA GLN A 101 -7.24 12.78 -5.51
C GLN A 101 -7.17 13.02 -4.00
N VAL A 102 -6.71 12.04 -3.23
CA VAL A 102 -6.57 12.21 -1.77
C VAL A 102 -5.47 13.20 -1.39
N ALA A 103 -4.40 13.28 -2.19
CA ALA A 103 -3.33 14.26 -2.01
C ALA A 103 -3.78 15.70 -2.29
N GLU A 104 -4.64 15.90 -3.28
CA GLU A 104 -5.29 17.19 -3.57
C GLU A 104 -6.18 17.60 -2.38
N LEU A 105 -7.01 16.69 -1.89
CA LEU A 105 -7.84 16.95 -0.70
C LEU A 105 -6.99 17.29 0.54
N ALA A 106 -5.90 16.56 0.78
CA ALA A 106 -4.99 16.86 1.88
C ALA A 106 -4.38 18.27 1.80
N THR A 107 -4.19 18.78 0.57
CA THR A 107 -3.71 20.14 0.33
C THR A 107 -4.84 21.16 0.55
N ASP A 108 -6.05 20.87 0.07
CA ASP A 108 -7.23 21.73 0.22
C ASP A 108 -7.68 21.88 1.69
N GLU A 109 -7.46 20.85 2.51
CA GLU A 109 -7.78 20.81 3.95
C GLU A 109 -6.61 21.30 4.84
N ASP A 110 -5.57 21.91 4.26
CA ASP A 110 -4.37 22.41 4.96
C ASP A 110 -3.65 21.33 5.82
N VAL A 111 -3.78 20.04 5.47
CA VAL A 111 -3.06 18.92 6.12
C VAL A 111 -1.64 18.79 5.57
N VAL A 112 -1.46 19.11 4.29
CA VAL A 112 -0.19 19.11 3.58
C VAL A 112 0.00 20.46 2.89
N ASP A 113 1.11 21.14 3.19
CA ASP A 113 1.45 22.43 2.58
C ASP A 113 1.94 22.28 1.14
N ARG A 114 2.69 21.20 0.86
CA ARG A 114 3.34 20.99 -0.44
C ARG A 114 3.67 19.52 -0.71
N ILE A 115 3.53 19.12 -1.97
CA ILE A 115 3.93 17.81 -2.47
C ILE A 115 4.93 17.99 -3.61
N ASP A 116 6.17 17.57 -3.38
CA ASP A 116 7.22 17.55 -4.39
C ASP A 116 7.31 16.13 -4.98
N ARG A 117 6.98 15.99 -6.26
CA ARG A 117 7.11 14.72 -7.01
C ARG A 117 8.44 14.68 -7.77
N ASP A 118 8.84 13.49 -8.21
CA ASP A 118 10.07 13.26 -8.97
C ASP A 118 11.36 13.63 -8.22
N VAL A 119 11.36 13.41 -6.90
CA VAL A 119 12.51 13.71 -6.04
C VAL A 119 13.56 12.59 -6.14
N ALA A 120 14.77 12.97 -6.51
CA ALA A 120 15.93 12.08 -6.47
C ALA A 120 16.47 11.98 -5.03
N PHE A 121 16.04 10.97 -4.29
CA PHE A 121 16.60 10.69 -2.97
C PHE A 121 18.03 10.17 -3.05
N GLN A 122 18.85 10.50 -2.04
CA GLN A 122 20.24 10.01 -1.95
C GLN A 122 20.34 8.51 -1.71
N SER A 123 19.30 7.90 -1.14
CA SER A 123 19.26 6.47 -0.84
C SER A 123 18.24 5.81 -1.73
N ASP A 124 18.67 4.80 -2.50
CA ASP A 124 17.83 4.03 -3.44
C ASP A 124 16.68 3.28 -2.74
N THR A 125 16.69 3.25 -1.42
CA THR A 125 15.73 2.55 -0.57
C THR A 125 14.51 3.40 -0.20
N VAL A 126 14.61 4.72 -0.37
CA VAL A 126 13.58 5.69 -0.01
C VAL A 126 12.75 6.03 -1.24
N ARG A 127 11.47 5.68 -1.23
CA ARG A 127 10.53 5.96 -2.33
C ARG A 127 9.64 7.17 -2.04
N GLY A 128 9.38 7.45 -0.78
CA GLY A 128 8.57 8.58 -0.32
C GLY A 128 9.05 9.08 1.05
N LYS A 129 8.64 10.30 1.39
CA LYS A 129 8.88 10.87 2.71
C LYS A 129 7.91 12.01 3.03
N TYR A 130 7.21 11.86 4.15
CA TYR A 130 6.55 12.94 4.85
C TYR A 130 7.50 13.64 5.84
N TRP A 131 7.58 14.97 5.76
CA TRP A 131 8.35 15.82 6.65
C TRP A 131 7.45 16.45 7.72
N ARG A 132 7.31 15.73 8.85
CA ARG A 132 6.53 16.17 10.02
C ARG A 132 6.81 17.62 10.42
N GLY A 133 5.74 18.37 10.70
CA GLY A 133 5.80 19.78 11.13
C GLY A 133 6.19 20.79 10.04
N VAL A 134 6.48 20.32 8.82
CA VAL A 134 6.74 21.15 7.64
C VAL A 134 5.61 21.03 6.62
N GLY A 135 4.73 20.02 6.75
CA GLY A 135 3.65 19.79 5.78
C GLY A 135 4.16 19.45 4.38
N LEU A 136 5.37 18.90 4.25
CA LEU A 136 5.98 18.57 2.96
C LEU A 136 5.97 17.06 2.74
N ILE A 137 5.47 16.63 1.59
CA ILE A 137 5.65 15.26 1.08
C ILE A 137 6.62 15.30 -0.10
N GLU A 138 7.61 14.41 -0.11
CA GLU A 138 8.50 14.17 -1.24
C GLU A 138 8.29 12.74 -1.77
N ILE A 139 8.09 12.58 -3.08
CA ILE A 139 7.89 11.27 -3.73
C ILE A 139 8.91 11.10 -4.85
N ARG A 140 9.49 9.90 -4.97
CA ARG A 140 10.39 9.54 -6.06
C ARG A 140 9.62 9.34 -7.36
N THR A 141 10.28 9.55 -8.50
CA THR A 141 9.79 9.11 -9.82
C THR A 141 9.50 7.60 -9.85
N ASP A 142 8.53 7.21 -10.66
CA ASP A 142 8.21 5.79 -10.90
C ASP A 142 9.45 5.00 -11.34
N SER A 143 9.81 4.03 -10.52
CA SER A 143 10.84 3.02 -10.74
C SER A 143 10.21 1.72 -11.23
N ASP A 144 11.04 0.81 -11.76
CA ASP A 144 10.68 -0.59 -12.00
C ASP A 144 10.51 -1.38 -10.67
N ASP A 145 10.01 -0.74 -9.61
CA ASP A 145 9.75 -1.31 -8.29
C ASP A 145 8.43 -2.12 -8.28
N PHE A 146 8.29 -3.02 -7.30
CA PHE A 146 7.03 -3.76 -7.09
C PHE A 146 5.87 -2.78 -6.92
N PRO A 147 4.63 -3.12 -7.34
CA PRO A 147 3.51 -2.18 -7.31
C PRO A 147 3.29 -1.53 -5.93
N GLY A 148 3.55 -2.27 -4.85
CA GLY A 148 3.49 -1.77 -3.47
C GLY A 148 4.46 -0.65 -3.11
N PHE A 149 5.48 -0.38 -3.94
CA PHE A 149 6.47 0.68 -3.76
C PHE A 149 6.43 1.71 -4.90
N GLN A 150 5.46 1.62 -5.81
CA GLN A 150 5.28 2.62 -6.86
C GLN A 150 4.59 3.89 -6.33
N SER A 151 4.69 4.99 -7.09
CA SER A 151 4.31 6.31 -6.62
C SER A 151 2.86 6.42 -6.15
N GLY A 152 1.92 5.65 -6.72
CA GLY A 152 0.52 5.63 -6.27
C GLY A 152 0.39 5.18 -4.82
N VAL A 153 0.83 3.96 -4.51
CA VAL A 153 0.78 3.41 -3.15
C VAL A 153 1.63 4.24 -2.18
N VAL A 154 2.83 4.63 -2.59
CA VAL A 154 3.74 5.42 -1.75
C VAL A 154 3.15 6.79 -1.43
N LEU A 155 2.58 7.50 -2.41
CA LEU A 155 1.92 8.79 -2.15
C LEU A 155 0.76 8.64 -1.17
N ALA A 156 -0.11 7.63 -1.36
CA ALA A 156 -1.21 7.39 -0.44
C ALA A 156 -0.72 7.10 1.00
N HIS A 157 0.37 6.33 1.14
CA HIS A 157 1.01 6.06 2.44
C HIS A 157 1.54 7.35 3.10
N GLU A 158 2.28 8.18 2.37
CA GLU A 158 2.81 9.44 2.93
C GLU A 158 1.70 10.45 3.27
N VAL A 159 0.60 10.48 2.51
CA VAL A 159 -0.59 11.28 2.86
C VAL A 159 -1.23 10.74 4.15
N GLY A 160 -1.26 9.42 4.33
CA GLY A 160 -1.70 8.79 5.58
C GLY A 160 -0.88 9.24 6.80
N HIS A 161 0.43 9.39 6.66
CA HIS A 161 1.28 9.99 7.71
C HIS A 161 0.88 11.42 8.04
N ALA A 162 0.58 12.25 7.03
CA ALA A 162 0.17 13.63 7.25
C ALA A 162 -1.16 13.74 8.02
N PHE A 163 -2.16 12.92 7.66
CA PHE A 163 -3.43 12.86 8.40
C PHE A 163 -3.26 12.32 9.83
N TYR A 164 -2.37 11.34 10.03
CA TYR A 164 -2.04 10.84 11.36
C TYR A 164 -1.43 11.94 12.24
N ASP A 165 -0.46 12.70 11.71
CA ASP A 165 0.20 13.81 12.42
C ASP A 165 -0.79 14.94 12.75
N ALA A 166 -1.69 15.28 11.83
CA ALA A 166 -2.74 16.28 12.05
C ALA A 166 -3.73 15.87 13.16
N TRP A 167 -4.05 14.58 13.24
CA TRP A 167 -4.93 14.03 14.28
C TRP A 167 -4.24 13.90 15.65
N SER A 168 -2.97 13.53 15.67
CA SER A 168 -2.18 13.28 16.88
C SER A 168 -0.99 14.25 16.98
N PRO A 169 -1.23 15.57 17.08
CA PRO A 169 -0.15 16.55 17.14
C PRO A 169 0.68 16.34 18.41
N ASP A 170 2.01 16.49 18.31
CA ASP A 170 2.98 16.39 19.41
C ASP A 170 2.70 17.45 20.51
N SER A 171 1.70 17.21 21.36
CA SER A 171 1.20 18.18 22.33
C SER A 171 1.70 17.92 23.75
N GLY A 172 2.94 17.46 23.94
CA GLY A 172 3.72 17.58 25.19
C GLY A 172 3.12 17.12 26.54
N ILE A 173 1.94 16.49 26.60
CA ILE A 173 1.24 16.05 27.81
C ILE A 173 0.49 14.74 27.54
N GLU A 174 0.85 13.70 28.31
CA GLU A 174 0.21 12.37 28.45
C GLU A 174 -0.04 11.54 27.18
N GLN A 175 -0.27 10.23 27.36
CA GLN A 175 -0.18 9.17 26.34
C GLN A 175 -0.74 9.59 24.97
N HIS A 176 0.11 9.53 23.93
CA HIS A 176 -0.31 9.76 22.55
C HIS A 176 -1.53 8.89 22.22
N PRO A 177 -2.57 9.44 21.59
CA PRO A 177 -3.70 8.63 21.17
C PRO A 177 -3.20 7.58 20.17
N GLN A 178 -3.47 6.31 20.48
CA GLN A 178 -3.19 5.20 19.57
C GLN A 178 -4.34 5.09 18.55
N MET A 179 -3.99 4.95 17.28
CA MET A 179 -4.94 4.68 16.20
C MET A 179 -5.63 3.35 16.49
N PHE A 180 -4.86 2.28 16.64
CA PHE A 180 -5.38 0.95 16.92
C PHE A 180 -5.34 0.66 18.42
N ARG A 181 -6.49 0.25 18.97
CA ARG A 181 -6.69 0.10 20.42
C ARG A 181 -6.72 -1.35 20.87
N THR A 182 -6.95 -2.26 19.94
CA THR A 182 -7.04 -3.70 20.20
C THR A 182 -5.94 -4.44 19.47
N THR A 183 -5.58 -5.62 19.98
CA THR A 183 -4.68 -6.55 19.29
C THR A 183 -5.24 -6.89 17.91
N ASP A 184 -6.54 -7.19 17.80
CA ASP A 184 -7.19 -7.53 16.54
C ASP A 184 -7.09 -6.41 15.48
N GLU A 185 -7.30 -5.14 15.87
CA GLU A 185 -7.10 -3.99 14.95
C GLU A 185 -5.65 -3.85 14.51
N THR A 186 -4.71 -4.11 15.41
CA THR A 186 -3.27 -4.05 15.11
C THR A 186 -2.86 -5.17 14.16
N GLU A 187 -3.32 -6.40 14.39
CA GLU A 187 -3.08 -7.56 13.52
C GLU A 187 -3.67 -7.33 12.12
N GLN A 188 -4.86 -6.73 12.04
CA GLN A 188 -5.47 -6.34 10.76
C GLN A 188 -4.66 -5.27 10.02
N ALA A 189 -4.15 -4.26 10.74
CA ALA A 189 -3.29 -3.25 10.14
C ALA A 189 -1.96 -3.82 9.65
N VAL A 190 -1.39 -4.79 10.39
CA VAL A 190 -0.20 -5.56 9.95
C VAL A 190 -0.52 -6.32 8.67
N ALA A 191 -1.66 -7.00 8.59
CA ALA A 191 -2.06 -7.76 7.39
C ALA A 191 -2.15 -6.86 6.14
N LEU A 192 -2.69 -5.64 6.26
CA LEU A 192 -2.70 -4.69 5.14
C LEU A 192 -1.29 -4.17 4.79
N SER A 193 -0.46 -3.90 5.80
CA SER A 193 0.92 -3.46 5.57
C SER A 193 1.78 -4.54 4.90
N GLU A 194 1.59 -5.81 5.26
CA GLU A 194 2.26 -6.94 4.61
C GLU A 194 1.69 -7.21 3.22
N ARG A 195 0.38 -7.02 3.02
CA ARG A 195 -0.24 -7.12 1.70
C ARG A 195 0.34 -6.11 0.71
N LEU A 196 0.51 -4.86 1.14
CA LEU A 196 1.05 -3.79 0.29
C LEU A 196 2.56 -3.93 0.07
N HIS A 197 3.33 -4.19 1.12
CA HIS A 197 4.79 -4.02 1.07
C HIS A 197 5.59 -5.31 1.28
N GLY A 198 4.91 -6.45 1.32
CA GLY A 198 5.51 -7.74 1.64
C GLY A 198 5.84 -7.91 3.13
N PRO A 199 6.33 -9.10 3.51
CA PRO A 199 6.44 -9.53 4.90
C PRO A 199 7.35 -8.62 5.72
N MET A 200 6.94 -8.35 6.95
CA MET A 200 7.75 -7.56 7.88
C MET A 200 8.97 -8.35 8.36
N ALA A 201 10.15 -7.75 8.27
CA ALA A 201 11.39 -8.44 8.62
C ALA A 201 11.53 -8.64 10.14
N GLU A 202 11.43 -9.89 10.60
CA GLU A 202 11.95 -10.25 11.93
C GLU A 202 13.46 -10.32 11.83
N THR A 203 14.17 -9.56 12.67
CA THR A 203 15.62 -9.70 12.77
C THR A 203 15.99 -10.21 14.15
N ASP A 204 16.92 -11.15 14.21
CA ASP A 204 17.53 -11.65 15.45
C ASP A 204 18.51 -10.63 16.09
N GLY A 205 18.39 -9.34 15.76
CA GLY A 205 19.23 -8.24 16.25
C GLY A 205 18.40 -7.10 16.86
N PRO A 206 19.02 -5.98 17.28
CA PRO A 206 18.31 -4.85 17.90
C PRO A 206 17.44 -4.04 16.91
N PHE A 207 17.30 -4.50 15.66
CA PHE A 207 16.64 -3.78 14.57
C PHE A 207 15.33 -4.49 14.20
N VAL A 208 14.24 -4.13 14.86
CA VAL A 208 12.90 -4.60 14.47
C VAL A 208 12.45 -3.82 13.22
N ASP A 209 11.77 -4.48 12.27
CA ASP A 209 11.06 -3.78 11.18
C ASP A 209 10.22 -2.65 11.80
N TYR A 210 10.46 -1.41 11.38
CA TYR A 210 9.86 -0.23 12.00
C TYR A 210 8.33 -0.25 11.88
N ARG A 211 7.78 -0.97 10.88
CA ARG A 211 6.35 -1.21 10.71
C ARG A 211 5.75 -2.05 11.84
N LYS A 212 6.48 -3.03 12.40
CA LYS A 212 5.98 -3.94 13.48
C LYS A 212 5.72 -3.24 14.81
N GLY A 213 6.25 -2.04 15.01
CA GLY A 213 6.18 -1.34 16.30
C GLY A 213 5.69 0.10 16.21
N SER A 214 5.23 0.55 15.04
CA SER A 214 4.82 1.94 14.81
C SER A 214 3.35 2.00 14.43
N ASP A 215 2.51 2.45 15.37
CA ASP A 215 1.08 2.69 15.17
C ASP A 215 0.84 3.67 13.99
N GLU A 216 1.74 4.64 13.82
CA GLU A 216 1.74 5.59 12.70
C GLU A 216 1.98 4.93 11.34
N GLU A 217 2.95 4.01 11.24
CA GLU A 217 3.25 3.31 9.98
C GLU A 217 2.13 2.35 9.60
N LEU A 218 1.56 1.67 10.59
CA LEU A 218 0.40 0.82 10.39
C LEU A 218 -0.81 1.66 9.97
N ALA A 219 -1.02 2.84 10.56
CA ALA A 219 -2.10 3.73 10.17
C ALA A 219 -1.94 4.24 8.73
N ALA A 220 -0.72 4.62 8.34
CA ALA A 220 -0.41 5.00 6.97
C ALA A 220 -0.64 3.87 5.97
N ALA A 221 -0.29 2.62 6.32
CA ALA A 221 -0.56 1.46 5.47
C ALA A 221 -2.06 1.15 5.33
N VAL A 222 -2.83 1.24 6.43
CA VAL A 222 -4.30 1.07 6.38
C VAL A 222 -4.94 2.18 5.55
N PHE A 223 -4.46 3.42 5.70
CA PHE A 223 -4.90 4.55 4.87
C PHE A 223 -4.62 4.30 3.40
N ALA A 224 -3.38 3.93 3.04
CA ALA A 224 -3.01 3.63 1.67
C ALA A 224 -3.87 2.52 1.08
N SER A 225 -4.06 1.40 1.78
CA SER A 225 -4.91 0.31 1.31
C SER A 225 -6.36 0.75 1.14
N ARG A 226 -6.91 1.54 2.07
CA ARG A 226 -8.30 2.05 1.96
C ARG A 226 -8.50 3.00 0.78
N ILE A 227 -7.48 3.75 0.37
CA ILE A 227 -7.53 4.62 -0.82
C ILE A 227 -7.32 3.81 -2.11
N ILE A 228 -6.33 2.91 -2.12
CA ILE A 228 -5.92 2.20 -3.33
C ILE A 228 -6.88 1.05 -3.66
N GLU A 229 -7.23 0.23 -2.67
CA GLU A 229 -8.03 -0.99 -2.81
C GLU A 229 -9.17 -1.05 -1.76
N PRO A 230 -10.13 -0.10 -1.81
CA PRO A 230 -11.11 0.11 -0.74
C PRO A 230 -11.91 -1.15 -0.36
N THR A 231 -12.35 -1.93 -1.36
CA THR A 231 -13.10 -3.17 -1.15
C THR A 231 -12.26 -4.24 -0.47
N ALA A 232 -11.03 -4.48 -0.95
CA ALA A 232 -10.10 -5.41 -0.33
C ALA A 232 -9.71 -5.00 1.09
N ALA A 233 -9.43 -3.71 1.30
CA ALA A 233 -9.09 -3.17 2.62
C ALA A 233 -10.19 -3.45 3.65
N GLN A 234 -11.45 -3.15 3.28
CA GLN A 234 -12.60 -3.39 4.15
C GLN A 234 -12.85 -4.88 4.40
N ARG A 235 -12.60 -5.74 3.42
CA ARG A 235 -12.73 -7.20 3.55
C ARG A 235 -11.66 -7.79 4.47
N ILE A 236 -10.42 -7.37 4.33
CA ILE A 236 -9.25 -7.93 5.03
C ILE A 236 -9.15 -7.39 6.45
N ALA A 237 -9.39 -6.09 6.64
CA ALA A 237 -9.12 -5.38 7.89
C ALA A 237 -10.31 -4.50 8.34
N PRO A 238 -11.53 -5.06 8.49
CA PRO A 238 -12.73 -4.27 8.74
C PRO A 238 -12.69 -3.45 10.04
N GLY A 239 -12.01 -3.95 11.07
CA GLY A 239 -11.85 -3.27 12.35
C GLY A 239 -10.87 -2.10 12.26
N ALA A 240 -9.70 -2.32 11.63
CA ALA A 240 -8.70 -1.27 11.43
C ALA A 240 -9.20 -0.16 10.51
N VAL A 241 -9.88 -0.50 9.41
CA VAL A 241 -10.49 0.48 8.48
C VAL A 241 -11.57 1.29 9.18
N ARG A 242 -12.52 0.64 9.86
CA ARG A 242 -13.56 1.36 10.61
C ARG A 242 -12.94 2.30 11.65
N ARG A 243 -11.87 1.87 12.34
CA ARG A 243 -11.19 2.69 13.33
C ARG A 243 -10.57 3.94 12.71
N LEU A 244 -9.97 3.81 11.52
CA LEU A 244 -9.44 4.91 10.72
C LEU A 244 -10.56 5.90 10.33
N GLU A 245 -11.66 5.40 9.77
CA GLU A 245 -12.84 6.18 9.36
C GLU A 245 -13.46 6.91 10.57
N GLU A 246 -13.60 6.25 11.72
CA GLU A 246 -14.08 6.86 12.97
C GLU A 246 -13.18 7.99 13.49
N VAL A 247 -11.86 7.88 13.27
CA VAL A 247 -10.89 8.89 13.69
C VAL A 247 -10.97 10.14 12.82
N PHE A 248 -11.13 9.98 11.50
CA PHE A 248 -11.26 11.11 10.59
C PHE A 248 -12.68 11.72 10.60
N GLY A 249 -13.68 10.99 11.09
CA GLY A 249 -15.02 11.53 11.33
C GLY A 249 -15.63 12.10 10.06
N ASP A 250 -16.05 13.37 10.08
CA ASP A 250 -16.68 14.02 8.93
C ASP A 250 -15.76 14.13 7.70
N LEU A 251 -14.42 14.09 7.87
CA LEU A 251 -13.47 14.05 6.75
C LEU A 251 -13.53 12.71 6.00
N SER A 252 -14.01 11.65 6.64
CA SER A 252 -14.13 10.31 6.05
C SER A 252 -15.01 10.32 4.80
N ASP A 253 -16.09 11.09 4.78
CA ASP A 253 -17.03 11.15 3.64
C ASP A 253 -16.42 11.79 2.39
N ASN A 254 -15.35 12.59 2.56
CA ASN A 254 -14.61 13.20 1.47
C ASN A 254 -13.36 12.39 1.08
N LEU A 255 -12.86 11.56 2.00
CA LEU A 255 -11.65 10.75 1.82
C LEU A 255 -11.92 9.39 1.15
N PHE A 256 -13.08 8.76 1.36
CA PHE A 256 -13.27 7.32 1.19
C PHE A 256 -14.55 6.85 0.50
#